data_AF-A0A3M7SVK6-F1
#
_entry.id   AF-A0A3M7SVK6-F1
#
_cell.length_a   1.000
_cell.length_b   1.000
_cell.length_c   1.000
_cell.angle_alpha   90.00
_cell.angle_beta   90.00
_cell.angle_gamma   90.00
#
_symmetry.space_group_name_H-M   'P 1'
#
loop_
_entity.id
_entity.type
_entity.pdbx_description
1 polymer ?
#
loop_
_entity_poly.entity_id
_entity_poly.type
_entity_poly.pdbx_seq_one_letter_code
_entity_poly.pdbx_strand_id
1 'polypeptide(L)'
;MLNTRQILGTPNQFGFKKRIRKTLKSVFQLNSIGMNDPSLKMEIKSQLYKTYCRPILTYGCEATKINQTFLKKIKSTESIIIKKSLGLSKRSKTTNLLHALKIVPAEESLKLRKTSICKNIRK
;
A
#
# COMPACT_ATOMS: atom_id res chain seq x y z
N MET A 1 -7.03 -6.30 38.24
CA MET A 1 -6.71 -5.06 37.51
C MET A 1 -6.46 -5.39 36.04
N LEU A 2 -7.47 -5.27 35.19
CA LEU A 2 -7.33 -5.53 33.75
C LEU A 2 -6.71 -4.30 33.08
N ASN A 3 -5.62 -4.56 32.36
CA ASN A 3 -4.79 -3.58 31.67
C ASN A 3 -5.61 -2.81 30.61
N THR A 4 -6.03 -1.59 30.94
CA THR A 4 -6.86 -0.70 30.11
C THR A 4 -6.23 -0.31 28.77
N ARG A 5 -4.98 -0.71 28.49
CA ARG A 5 -4.30 -0.51 27.21
C ARG A 5 -4.75 -1.46 26.09
N GLN A 6 -5.53 -2.51 26.37
CA GLN A 6 -6.00 -3.44 25.33
C GLN A 6 -7.36 -3.09 24.71
N ILE A 7 -8.16 -2.25 25.37
CA ILE A 7 -9.54 -1.96 24.93
C ILE A 7 -9.60 -0.78 23.94
N LEU A 8 -8.55 0.06 23.93
CA LEU A 8 -8.41 1.15 22.98
C LEU A 8 -7.30 0.80 21.99
N GLY A 9 -7.69 0.29 20.82
CA GLY A 9 -6.76 0.17 19.70
C GLY A 9 -6.04 1.51 19.52
N THR A 10 -4.72 1.52 19.70
CA THR A 10 -3.87 2.73 19.68
C THR A 10 -4.36 3.72 18.61
N PRO A 11 -4.43 5.05 18.86
CA PRO A 11 -5.04 6.03 17.95
C PRO A 11 -4.53 5.93 16.48
N ASN A 12 -3.30 5.46 16.31
CA ASN A 12 -2.68 5.18 15.00
C ASN A 12 -3.40 4.07 14.17
N GLN A 13 -4.08 3.10 14.80
CA GLN A 13 -4.79 2.03 14.07
C GLN A 13 -6.05 2.54 13.36
N PHE A 14 -6.73 3.52 13.97
CA PHE A 14 -7.98 4.07 13.42
C PHE A 14 -7.72 4.87 12.15
N GLY A 15 -6.67 5.69 12.15
CA GLY A 15 -6.19 6.40 10.97
C GLY A 15 -5.82 5.44 9.82
N PHE A 16 -5.18 4.31 10.14
CA PHE A 16 -4.76 3.32 9.15
C PHE A 16 -5.94 2.64 8.44
N LYS A 17 -6.97 2.17 9.19
CA LYS A 17 -8.17 1.56 8.60
C LYS A 17 -8.88 2.54 7.64
N LYS A 18 -8.93 3.82 7.99
CA LYS A 18 -9.49 4.88 7.12
C LYS A 18 -8.71 5.03 5.81
N ARG A 19 -7.38 4.91 5.84
CA ARG A 19 -6.51 4.98 4.65
C ARG A 19 -6.72 3.81 3.70
N ILE A 20 -6.81 2.58 4.23
CA ILE A 20 -7.12 1.41 3.39
C ILE A 20 -8.47 1.63 2.69
N ARG A 21 -9.51 2.06 3.42
CA ARG A 21 -10.82 2.35 2.82
C ARG A 21 -10.74 3.41 1.72
N LYS A 22 -9.99 4.50 1.93
CA LYS A 22 -9.75 5.53 0.90
C LYS A 22 -9.03 4.97 -0.32
N THR A 23 -8.02 4.11 -0.11
CA THR A 23 -7.28 3.46 -1.21
C THR A 23 -8.19 2.53 -2.00
N LEU A 24 -9.05 1.76 -1.32
CA LEU A 24 -10.02 0.92 -2.01
C LEU A 24 -11.02 1.76 -2.81
N LYS A 25 -11.49 2.87 -2.26
CA LYS A 25 -12.36 3.83 -2.99
C LYS A 25 -11.67 4.37 -4.24
N SER A 26 -10.39 4.73 -4.17
CA SER A 26 -9.65 5.18 -5.36
C SER A 26 -9.51 4.05 -6.38
N VAL A 27 -9.23 2.82 -5.96
CA VAL A 27 -9.21 1.66 -6.87
C VAL A 27 -10.55 1.47 -7.58
N PHE A 28 -11.68 1.64 -6.88
CA PHE A 28 -13.00 1.58 -7.53
C PHE A 28 -13.19 2.69 -8.56
N GLN A 29 -12.70 3.91 -8.31
CA GLN A 29 -12.71 5.01 -9.29
C GLN A 29 -11.78 4.74 -10.48
N LEU A 30 -10.63 4.13 -10.27
CA LEU A 30 -9.73 3.74 -11.35
C LEU A 30 -10.33 2.59 -12.19
N ASN A 31 -11.15 1.73 -11.59
CA ASN A 31 -11.86 0.70 -12.34
C ASN A 31 -12.84 1.30 -13.35
N SER A 32 -13.55 2.39 -13.00
CA SER A 32 -14.40 3.10 -13.96
C SER A 32 -13.62 3.74 -15.11
N ILE A 33 -12.32 4.01 -14.93
CA ILE A 33 -11.43 4.55 -15.97
C ILE A 33 -10.79 3.41 -16.81
N GLY A 34 -11.06 2.14 -16.48
CA GLY A 34 -10.54 0.99 -17.22
C GLY A 34 -9.26 0.37 -16.65
N MET A 35 -8.93 0.58 -15.37
CA MET A 35 -7.74 -0.05 -14.76
C MET A 35 -7.76 -1.59 -14.83
N ASN A 36 -8.94 -2.21 -14.82
CA ASN A 36 -9.10 -3.66 -14.91
C ASN A 36 -9.30 -4.15 -16.35
N ASP A 37 -9.28 -3.25 -17.34
CA ASP A 37 -9.47 -3.65 -18.74
C ASP A 37 -8.35 -4.59 -19.18
N PRO A 38 -8.65 -5.77 -19.75
CA PRO A 38 -7.63 -6.72 -20.19
C PRO A 38 -6.76 -6.18 -21.34
N SER A 39 -7.28 -5.27 -22.16
CA SER A 39 -6.58 -4.69 -23.32
C SER A 39 -5.51 -3.68 -22.91
N LEU A 40 -5.62 -3.12 -21.70
CA LEU A 40 -4.68 -2.15 -21.18
C LEU A 40 -3.33 -2.78 -20.79
N LYS A 41 -2.23 -2.21 -21.31
CA LYS A 41 -0.86 -2.66 -21.03
C LYS A 41 -0.57 -2.72 -19.52
N MET A 42 0.11 -3.77 -19.09
CA MET A 42 0.46 -4.01 -17.67
C MET A 42 1.29 -2.86 -17.07
N GLU A 43 2.15 -2.24 -17.87
CA GLU A 43 2.97 -1.10 -17.45
C GLU A 43 2.12 0.11 -17.07
N ILE A 44 1.07 0.39 -17.84
CA ILE A 44 0.14 1.50 -17.57
C ILE A 44 -0.63 1.23 -16.27
N LYS A 45 -1.11 0.00 -16.07
CA LYS A 45 -1.76 -0.42 -14.81
C LYS A 45 -0.83 -0.25 -13.60
N SER A 46 0.43 -0.63 -13.76
CA SER A 46 1.47 -0.44 -12.73
C SER A 46 1.71 1.04 -12.43
N GLN A 47 1.79 1.89 -13.44
CA GLN A 47 1.94 3.35 -13.26
C GLN A 47 0.72 3.96 -12.57
N LEU A 48 -0.49 3.56 -12.96
CA LEU A 48 -1.73 4.04 -12.34
C LEU A 48 -1.77 3.70 -10.84
N TYR A 49 -1.35 2.49 -10.48
CA TYR A 49 -1.19 2.09 -9.08
C TYR A 49 -0.15 2.96 -8.34
N LYS A 50 1.03 3.17 -8.93
CA LYS A 50 2.13 3.96 -8.35
C LYS A 50 1.71 5.41 -8.09
N THR A 51 0.96 6.01 -9.02
CA THR A 51 0.57 7.43 -8.97
C THR A 51 -0.61 7.66 -8.03
N TYR A 52 -1.65 6.82 -8.06
CA TYR A 52 -2.90 7.10 -7.32
C TYR A 52 -3.02 6.31 -6.03
N CYS A 53 -2.88 4.99 -6.07
CA CYS A 53 -3.18 4.13 -4.92
C CYS A 53 -2.08 4.17 -3.87
N ARG A 54 -0.82 4.13 -4.31
CA ARG A 54 0.32 3.98 -3.42
C ARG A 54 0.54 5.17 -2.48
N PRO A 55 0.43 6.45 -2.92
CA PRO A 55 0.56 7.58 -2.01
C PRO A 55 -0.53 7.57 -0.94
N ILE A 56 -1.78 7.26 -1.30
CA ILE A 56 -2.91 7.20 -0.35
C ILE A 56 -2.65 6.14 0.73
N LEU A 57 -2.09 4.99 0.33
CA LEU A 57 -1.80 3.86 1.22
C LEU A 57 -0.62 4.14 2.15
N THR A 58 0.43 4.80 1.66
CA THR A 58 1.72 4.96 2.37
C THR A 58 1.88 6.31 3.08
N TYR A 59 1.03 7.30 2.79
CA TYR A 59 1.13 8.63 3.38
C TYR A 59 1.10 8.58 4.92
N GLY A 60 2.08 9.24 5.53
CA GLY A 60 2.23 9.33 6.99
C GLY A 60 2.84 8.09 7.66
N CYS A 61 3.07 7.00 6.92
CA CYS A 61 3.77 5.83 7.45
C CYS A 61 5.27 6.08 7.67
N GLU A 62 5.82 7.08 6.98
CA GLU A 62 7.24 7.46 7.07
C GLU A 62 7.58 8.10 8.41
N ALA A 63 6.72 8.99 8.91
CA ALA A 63 6.91 9.70 10.18
C ALA A 63 6.52 8.87 11.42
N THR A 64 5.92 7.69 11.25
CA THR A 64 5.38 6.89 12.36
C THR A 64 6.09 5.55 12.53
N LYS A 65 6.12 5.05 13.77
CA LYS A 65 6.57 3.68 14.07
C LYS A 65 5.51 2.69 13.58
N ILE A 66 5.84 1.96 12.53
CA ILE A 66 4.92 1.01 11.89
C ILE A 66 4.99 -0.32 12.64
N ASN A 67 3.84 -0.80 13.13
CA ASN A 67 3.74 -2.14 13.69
C ASN A 67 3.79 -3.20 12.58
N GLN A 68 4.40 -4.36 12.84
CA GLN A 68 4.54 -5.46 11.89
C GLN A 68 3.18 -5.94 11.35
N THR A 69 2.13 -5.90 12.18
CA THR A 69 0.76 -6.24 11.76
C THR A 69 0.20 -5.25 10.73
N PHE A 70 0.52 -3.96 10.83
CA PHE A 70 0.12 -2.97 9.83
C PHE A 70 0.93 -3.09 8.56
N LEU A 71 2.23 -3.32 8.68
CA LEU A 71 3.08 -3.56 7.52
C LEU A 71 2.57 -4.76 6.71
N LYS A 72 2.21 -5.86 7.38
CA LYS A 72 1.55 -7.02 6.73
C LYS A 72 0.26 -6.62 6.02
N LYS A 73 -0.59 -5.81 6.64
CA LYS A 73 -1.82 -5.31 6.00
C LYS A 73 -1.55 -4.46 4.77
N ILE A 74 -0.56 -3.54 4.82
CA ILE A 74 -0.15 -2.74 3.65
C ILE A 74 0.28 -3.66 2.51
N LYS A 75 1.18 -4.62 2.77
CA LYS A 75 1.65 -5.59 1.78
C LYS A 75 0.51 -6.41 1.17
N SER A 76 -0.42 -6.88 2.01
CA SER A 76 -1.59 -7.61 1.56
C SER A 76 -2.52 -6.75 0.70
N THR A 77 -2.78 -5.49 1.09
CA THR A 77 -3.60 -4.57 0.31
C THR A 77 -2.96 -4.24 -1.03
N GLU A 78 -1.66 -3.92 -1.07
CA GLU A 78 -0.89 -3.73 -2.32
C GLU A 78 -0.99 -4.95 -3.24
N SER A 79 -0.75 -6.13 -2.68
CA SER A 79 -0.84 -7.41 -3.39
C SER A 79 -2.22 -7.66 -3.98
N ILE A 80 -3.29 -7.35 -3.25
CA ILE A 80 -4.67 -7.54 -3.71
C ILE A 80 -4.99 -6.58 -4.86
N ILE A 81 -4.59 -5.32 -4.76
CA ILE A 81 -4.88 -4.31 -5.79
C ILE A 81 -4.22 -4.70 -7.12
N ILE A 82 -2.93 -5.04 -7.09
CA ILE A 82 -2.17 -5.39 -8.29
C ILE A 82 -2.68 -6.69 -8.90
N LYS A 83 -2.96 -7.70 -8.08
CA LYS A 83 -3.54 -8.95 -8.59
C LYS A 83 -4.90 -8.72 -9.24
N LYS A 84 -5.75 -7.89 -8.63
CA LYS A 84 -7.07 -7.56 -9.17
C LYS A 84 -6.97 -6.82 -10.51
N SER A 85 -6.04 -5.85 -10.65
CA SER A 85 -5.86 -5.12 -11.92
C SER A 85 -5.39 -6.00 -13.08
N LEU A 86 -4.77 -7.13 -12.77
CA LEU A 86 -4.27 -8.10 -13.74
C LEU A 86 -5.19 -9.32 -13.91
N GLY A 87 -6.34 -9.37 -13.22
CA GLY A 87 -7.24 -10.52 -13.25
C GLY A 87 -6.68 -11.79 -12.59
N LEU A 88 -5.63 -11.68 -11.77
CA LEU A 88 -4.97 -12.82 -11.14
C LEU A 88 -5.68 -13.26 -9.86
N SER A 89 -5.58 -14.56 -9.55
CA SER A 89 -6.14 -15.12 -8.32
C SER A 89 -5.49 -14.52 -7.07
N LYS A 90 -6.27 -14.37 -5.99
CA LYS A 90 -5.78 -13.85 -4.70
C LYS A 90 -4.62 -14.69 -4.13
N ARG A 91 -4.51 -15.97 -4.50
CA ARG A 91 -3.49 -16.92 -4.02
C ARG A 91 -2.15 -16.82 -4.77
N SER A 92 -2.08 -16.08 -5.87
CA SER A 92 -0.84 -15.93 -6.65
C SER A 92 0.28 -15.24 -5.85
N LYS A 93 1.53 -15.68 -6.08
CA LYS A 93 2.75 -15.10 -5.47
C LYS A 93 2.99 -13.70 -6.00
N THR A 94 3.14 -12.72 -5.12
CA THR A 94 3.25 -11.30 -5.49
C THR A 94 4.66 -10.76 -5.60
N THR A 95 5.65 -11.42 -5.01
CA THR A 95 7.05 -10.94 -5.01
C THR A 95 7.58 -10.82 -6.44
N ASN A 96 7.55 -11.89 -7.21
CA ASN A 96 8.05 -11.90 -8.60
C ASN A 96 7.22 -10.97 -9.50
N LEU A 97 5.91 -10.86 -9.23
CA LEU A 97 5.02 -9.96 -9.96
C LEU A 97 5.39 -8.49 -9.77
N LEU A 98 5.68 -8.08 -8.53
CA LEU A 98 6.11 -6.73 -8.22
C LEU A 98 7.43 -6.39 -8.92
N HIS A 99 8.39 -7.32 -8.91
CA HIS A 99 9.65 -7.16 -9.63
C HIS A 99 9.44 -7.01 -11.15
N ALA A 100 8.61 -7.86 -11.75
CA ALA A 100 8.28 -7.78 -13.18
C ALA A 100 7.63 -6.44 -13.57
N LEU A 101 6.77 -5.89 -12.71
CA LEU A 101 6.10 -4.60 -12.93
C LEU A 101 6.94 -3.38 -12.54
N LYS A 102 8.20 -3.59 -12.16
CA LYS A 102 9.12 -2.55 -11.66
C LYS A 102 8.49 -1.77 -10.49
N ILE A 103 7.76 -2.45 -9.60
CA ILE A 103 7.19 -1.88 -8.38
C ILE A 103 8.06 -2.32 -7.21
N VAL A 104 8.69 -1.36 -6.53
CA VAL A 104 9.42 -1.63 -5.29
C VAL A 104 8.43 -2.09 -4.22
N PRO A 105 8.65 -3.17 -3.44
CA PRO A 105 7.77 -3.55 -2.34
C PRO A 105 7.48 -2.39 -1.37
N ALA A 106 6.26 -2.33 -0.81
CA ALA A 106 5.89 -1.24 0.09
C ALA A 106 6.83 -1.09 1.30
N GLU A 107 7.37 -2.19 1.85
CA GLU A 107 8.31 -2.14 2.98
C GLU A 107 9.62 -1.43 2.62
N GLU A 108 10.25 -1.85 1.52
CA GLU A 108 11.52 -1.27 1.06
C GLU A 108 11.36 0.21 0.72
N SER A 109 10.26 0.56 0.06
CA SER A 109 9.94 1.95 -0.24
C SER A 109 9.74 2.81 0.99
N LEU A 110 9.15 2.28 2.06
CA LEU A 110 9.01 3.00 3.32
C LEU A 110 10.36 3.15 4.02
N LYS A 111 11.22 2.12 4.00
CA LYS A 111 12.59 2.21 4.54
C LYS A 111 13.40 3.27 3.80
N LEU A 112 13.39 3.25 2.46
CA LEU A 112 14.10 4.22 1.64
C LEU A 112 13.68 5.65 1.99
N ARG A 113 12.37 5.92 2.00
CA ARG A 113 11.86 7.26 2.32
C ARG A 113 12.21 7.72 3.74
N LYS A 114 12.13 6.82 4.73
CA LYS A 114 12.59 7.11 6.10
C LYS A 114 14.06 7.51 6.12
N THR A 115 14.93 6.76 5.45
CA THR A 115 16.36 7.11 5.39
C THR A 115 16.61 8.44 4.70
N SER A 116 15.87 8.75 3.62
CA SER A 116 15.99 10.03 2.91
C SER A 116 15.59 11.21 3.80
N ILE A 117 14.49 11.09 4.55
CA ILE A 117 14.05 12.13 5.49
C ILE A 117 15.11 12.33 6.58
N CYS A 118 15.62 11.26 7.19
CA CYS A 118 16.67 11.35 8.21
C CYS A 118 17.95 12.00 7.68
N LYS A 119 18.33 11.74 6.43
CA LYS A 119 19.49 12.37 5.79
C LYS A 119 19.28 13.86 5.55
N ASN A 120 18.08 14.27 5.15
CA ASN A 120 17.77 15.66 4.84
C ASN A 120 17.64 16.54 6.09
N ILE A 121 17.14 16.00 7.21
CA ILE A 121 17.03 16.74 8.48
C ILE A 121 18.41 16.97 9.14
N ARG A 122 19.41 16.14 8.82
CA ARG A 122 20.77 16.25 9.35
C ARG A 122 21.66 17.27 8.63
N LYS A 123 21.19 17.82 7.50
CA LYS A 123 21.87 18.92 6.79
C LYS A 123 21.43 20.24 7.38
#